data_AF-A0A553SQF8-F1
#
_entry.id   AF-A0A553SQF8-F1
#
_cell.length_a   1.000
_cell.length_b   1.000
_cell.length_c   1.000
_cell.angle_alpha   90.00
_cell.angle_beta   90.00
_cell.angle_gamma   90.00
#
_symmetry.space_group_name_H-M   'P 1'
#
loop_
_entity.id
_entity.type
_entity.pdbx_description
1 polymer ?
#
loop_
_entity_poly.entity_id
_entity_poly.type
_entity_poly.pdbx_seq_one_letter_code
_entity_poly.pdbx_strand_id
1 'polypeptide(L)'
;MKFTSMEHQKRFFEIKKQMPSNLNGNNKLLSIAYIMSSSNELKNKIQPYIQWGKGFDYEKMVKEVSFSKAELILVKASVTFFDNGVILQFAEVFTELESQEREIVFNAADIRYSKKDIYEQTDGNLYIK
;
A
#
# COMPACT_ATOMS: atom_id res chain seq x y z
N MET A 1 9.39 6.87 -4.69
CA MET A 1 8.34 5.94 -5.18
C MET A 1 8.54 5.71 -6.66
N LYS A 2 8.67 4.45 -7.09
CA LYS A 2 8.68 4.07 -8.50
C LYS A 2 7.26 3.66 -8.90
N PHE A 3 6.74 4.09 -10.05
CA PHE A 3 5.40 3.71 -10.52
C PHE A 3 5.53 2.84 -11.77
N THR A 4 4.67 1.83 -11.90
CA THR A 4 4.67 0.91 -13.05
C THR A 4 4.06 1.51 -14.33
N SER A 5 3.31 2.61 -14.22
CA SER A 5 2.81 3.39 -15.37
C SER A 5 2.39 4.80 -14.97
N MET A 6 2.13 5.67 -15.96
CA MET A 6 1.56 7.00 -15.71
C MET A 6 0.15 6.92 -15.14
N GLU A 7 -0.67 5.96 -15.57
CA GLU A 7 -2.02 5.72 -15.06
C GLU A 7 -1.98 5.31 -13.59
N HIS A 8 -1.01 4.44 -13.23
CA HIS A 8 -0.78 4.04 -11.85
C HIS A 8 -0.46 5.27 -10.98
N GLN A 9 0.46 6.14 -11.43
CA GLN A 9 0.81 7.37 -10.73
C GLN A 9 -0.40 8.32 -10.57
N LYS A 10 -1.20 8.53 -11.62
CA LYS A 10 -2.39 9.41 -11.57
C LYS A 10 -3.39 8.91 -10.54
N ARG A 11 -3.75 7.62 -10.59
CA ARG A 11 -4.67 6.99 -9.63
C ARG A 11 -4.15 7.08 -8.19
N PHE A 12 -2.85 6.87 -7.99
CA PHE A 12 -2.24 7.01 -6.67
C PHE A 12 -2.50 8.39 -6.07
N PHE A 13 -2.27 9.46 -6.85
CA PHE A 13 -2.51 10.82 -6.36
C PHE A 13 -4.00 11.12 -6.14
N GLU A 14 -4.90 10.57 -6.95
CA GLU A 14 -6.35 10.68 -6.72
C GLU A 14 -6.78 10.01 -5.40
N ILE A 15 -6.24 8.82 -5.10
CA ILE A 15 -6.52 8.13 -3.84
C ILE A 15 -5.90 8.89 -2.66
N LYS A 16 -4.66 9.36 -2.81
CA LYS A 16 -3.96 10.13 -1.77
C LYS A 16 -4.72 11.40 -1.38
N LYS A 17 -5.37 12.09 -2.33
CA LYS A 17 -6.20 13.28 -2.05
C LYS A 17 -7.41 13.00 -1.14
N GLN A 18 -7.83 11.75 -1.02
CA GLN A 18 -8.94 11.34 -0.15
C GLN A 18 -8.48 11.06 1.29
N MET A 19 -7.17 10.97 1.53
CA MET A 19 -6.63 10.77 2.87
C MET A 19 -6.80 12.04 3.71
N PRO A 20 -7.12 11.92 5.00
CA PRO A 20 -7.07 13.04 5.94
C PRO A 20 -5.69 13.72 5.91
N SER A 21 -5.67 15.05 6.01
CA SER A 21 -4.44 15.85 5.90
C SER A 21 -3.37 15.45 6.92
N ASN A 22 -3.79 15.11 8.15
CA ASN A 22 -2.91 14.62 9.22
C ASN A 22 -2.34 13.21 8.99
N LEU A 23 -2.80 12.50 7.96
CA LEU A 23 -2.37 11.14 7.61
C LEU A 23 -1.68 11.05 6.24
N ASN A 24 -1.53 12.17 5.52
CA ASN A 24 -1.07 12.21 4.12
C ASN A 24 0.39 11.73 3.90
N GLY A 25 1.18 11.66 4.96
CA GLY A 25 2.56 11.19 5.01
C GLY A 25 2.72 9.84 5.69
N ASN A 26 1.62 9.19 6.07
CA ASN A 26 1.67 7.89 6.74
C ASN A 26 2.07 6.79 5.74
N ASN A 27 3.28 6.24 5.89
CA ASN A 27 3.81 5.22 4.99
C ASN A 27 2.93 3.97 4.88
N LYS A 28 2.19 3.58 5.93
CA LYS A 28 1.24 2.46 5.87
C LYS A 28 0.09 2.75 4.91
N LEU A 29 -0.44 3.97 4.97
CA LEU A 29 -1.53 4.39 4.08
C LEU A 29 -1.06 4.64 2.66
N LEU A 30 0.17 5.14 2.51
CA LEU A 30 0.78 5.33 1.20
C LEU A 30 1.05 3.99 0.51
N SER A 31 1.52 2.96 1.22
CA SER A 31 1.72 1.62 0.64
C SER A 31 0.39 0.99 0.18
N ILE A 32 -0.69 1.22 0.93
CA ILE A 32 -2.04 0.79 0.55
C ILE A 32 -2.51 1.50 -0.71
N ALA A 33 -2.46 2.83 -0.71
CA ALA A 33 -2.94 3.62 -1.84
C ALA A 33 -2.17 3.28 -3.11
N TYR A 34 -0.88 2.94 -2.97
CA TYR A 34 -0.05 2.46 -4.06
C TYR A 34 -0.57 1.12 -4.62
N ILE A 35 -0.84 0.11 -3.79
CA ILE A 35 -1.39 -1.17 -4.28
C ILE A 35 -2.77 -0.97 -4.93
N MET A 36 -3.66 -0.20 -4.28
CA MET A 36 -4.99 0.10 -4.83
C MET A 36 -4.93 0.78 -6.19
N SER A 37 -3.91 1.61 -6.44
CA SER A 37 -3.77 2.32 -7.71
C SER A 37 -3.31 1.45 -8.88
N SER A 38 -3.02 0.16 -8.64
CA SER A 38 -2.65 -0.82 -9.67
C SER A 38 -3.70 -0.93 -10.79
N SER A 39 -4.99 -0.95 -10.44
CA SER A 39 -6.09 -1.00 -11.40
C SER A 39 -7.33 -0.28 -10.88
N ASN A 40 -8.21 0.14 -11.81
CA ASN A 40 -9.51 0.73 -11.42
C ASN A 40 -10.41 -0.29 -10.73
N GLU A 41 -10.36 -1.55 -11.16
CA GLU A 41 -11.15 -2.62 -10.58
C GLU A 41 -10.77 -2.86 -9.12
N LEU A 42 -9.46 -3.00 -8.84
CA LEU A 42 -8.97 -3.22 -7.48
C LEU A 42 -9.28 -2.03 -6.58
N LYS A 43 -9.06 -0.80 -7.06
CA LYS A 43 -9.46 0.42 -6.37
C LYS A 43 -10.95 0.37 -5.98
N ASN A 44 -11.84 0.11 -6.93
CA ASN A 44 -13.29 0.13 -6.69
C ASN A 44 -13.74 -0.98 -5.73
N LYS A 45 -13.10 -2.15 -5.77
CA LYS A 45 -13.35 -3.27 -4.86
C LYS A 45 -12.92 -2.95 -3.42
N ILE A 46 -11.77 -2.31 -3.23
CA ILE A 46 -11.17 -2.08 -1.91
C ILE A 46 -11.69 -0.80 -1.24
N GLN A 47 -11.85 0.28 -2.01
CA GLN A 47 -12.12 1.63 -1.48
C GLN A 47 -13.31 1.72 -0.50
N PRO A 48 -14.44 1.01 -0.69
CA PRO A 48 -15.57 1.04 0.25
C PRO A 48 -15.24 0.49 1.65
N TYR A 49 -14.18 -0.32 1.77
CA TYR A 49 -13.81 -1.03 3.00
C TYR A 49 -12.66 -0.36 3.75
N ILE A 50 -12.14 0.77 3.24
CA ILE A 50 -11.07 1.53 3.88
C ILE A 50 -11.64 2.58 4.83
N GLN A 51 -11.10 2.57 6.03
CA GLN A 51 -11.24 3.65 6.99
C GLN A 51 -9.83 4.17 7.28
N TRP A 52 -9.42 5.30 6.69
CA TRP A 52 -8.03 5.78 6.74
C TRP A 52 -7.39 5.83 8.14
N GLY A 53 -8.17 6.06 9.20
CA GLY A 53 -7.69 6.05 10.60
C GLY A 53 -7.76 4.69 11.32
N LYS A 54 -8.43 3.69 10.75
CA LYS A 54 -8.72 2.39 11.38
C LYS A 54 -8.29 1.17 10.55
N GLY A 55 -7.93 1.37 9.28
CA GLY A 55 -7.49 0.30 8.39
C GLY A 55 -8.58 -0.22 7.47
N PHE A 56 -8.67 -1.55 7.40
CA PHE A 56 -9.58 -2.27 6.53
C PHE A 56 -10.52 -3.16 7.32
N ASP A 57 -11.76 -3.24 6.87
CA ASP A 57 -12.63 -4.36 7.23
C ASP A 57 -12.36 -5.54 6.27
N TYR A 58 -11.22 -6.23 6.49
CA TYR A 58 -10.76 -7.30 5.61
C TYR A 58 -11.74 -8.47 5.53
N GLU A 59 -12.25 -8.93 6.68
CA GLU A 59 -13.17 -10.07 6.74
C GLU A 59 -14.47 -9.79 5.98
N LYS A 60 -15.02 -8.59 6.12
CA LYS A 60 -16.21 -8.19 5.37
C LYS A 60 -15.91 -8.10 3.88
N MET A 61 -14.80 -7.46 3.51
CA MET A 61 -14.42 -7.27 2.11
C MET A 61 -14.26 -8.60 1.36
N VAL A 62 -13.54 -9.59 1.92
CA VAL A 62 -13.33 -10.88 1.23
C VAL A 62 -14.57 -11.77 1.20
N LYS A 63 -15.58 -11.51 2.05
CA LYS A 63 -16.88 -12.21 2.01
C LYS A 63 -17.81 -11.61 0.95
N GLU A 64 -17.79 -10.29 0.77
CA GLU A 64 -18.72 -9.57 -0.10
C GLU A 64 -18.21 -9.38 -1.53
N VAL A 65 -16.88 -9.41 -1.73
CA VAL A 65 -16.25 -9.12 -3.01
C VAL A 65 -15.59 -10.35 -3.60
N SER A 66 -15.89 -10.65 -4.86
CA SER A 66 -15.17 -11.67 -5.62
C SER A 66 -13.84 -11.10 -6.13
N PHE A 67 -12.75 -11.74 -5.72
CA PHE A 67 -11.40 -11.42 -6.16
C PHE A 67 -10.84 -12.54 -7.03
N SER A 68 -10.10 -12.16 -8.08
CA SER A 68 -9.18 -13.10 -8.71
C SER A 68 -8.08 -13.50 -7.72
N LYS A 69 -7.36 -14.58 -8.03
CA LYS A 69 -6.27 -15.04 -7.17
C LYS A 69 -5.20 -13.95 -6.99
N ALA A 70 -4.80 -13.29 -8.07
CA ALA A 70 -3.82 -12.21 -8.04
C ALA A 70 -4.33 -11.00 -7.24
N GLU A 71 -5.58 -10.57 -7.46
CA GLU A 71 -6.18 -9.48 -6.69
C GLU A 71 -6.21 -9.79 -5.19
N LEU A 72 -6.56 -11.01 -4.81
CA LEU A 72 -6.58 -11.43 -3.41
C LEU A 72 -5.20 -11.35 -2.77
N ILE A 73 -4.12 -11.69 -3.49
CA ILE A 73 -2.75 -11.53 -2.99
C ILE A 73 -2.37 -10.05 -2.84
N LEU A 74 -2.76 -9.18 -3.78
CA LEU A 74 -2.57 -7.73 -3.66
C LEU A 74 -3.33 -7.15 -2.46
N VAL A 75 -4.56 -7.63 -2.22
CA VAL A 75 -5.36 -7.27 -1.04
C VAL A 75 -4.65 -7.73 0.24
N LYS A 76 -4.23 -9.00 0.32
CA LYS A 76 -3.49 -9.53 1.47
C LYS A 76 -2.23 -8.70 1.74
N ALA A 77 -1.49 -8.31 0.71
CA ALA A 77 -0.31 -7.45 0.85
C ALA A 77 -0.68 -6.08 1.45
N SER A 78 -1.73 -5.43 0.94
CA SER A 78 -2.23 -4.15 1.45
C SER A 78 -2.59 -4.21 2.93
N VAL A 79 -3.31 -5.26 3.33
CA VAL A 79 -3.77 -5.46 4.71
C VAL A 79 -2.62 -5.84 5.65
N THR A 80 -1.68 -6.65 5.16
CA THR A 80 -0.45 -6.99 5.88
C THR A 80 0.38 -5.74 6.16
N PHE A 81 0.57 -4.85 5.18
CA PHE A 81 1.35 -3.61 5.35
C PHE A 81 0.67 -2.60 6.28
N PHE A 82 -0.64 -2.71 6.49
CA PHE A 82 -1.35 -1.93 7.50
C PHE A 82 -1.20 -2.47 8.93
N ASP A 83 -0.65 -3.67 9.10
CA ASP A 83 -0.54 -4.41 10.36
C ASP A 83 -1.90 -4.89 10.92
N ASN A 84 -2.84 -5.31 10.06
CA ASN A 84 -4.20 -5.73 10.47
C ASN A 84 -4.34 -7.25 10.70
N GLY A 85 -3.25 -7.94 11.10
CA GLY A 85 -3.28 -9.36 11.47
C GLY A 85 -3.42 -10.38 10.31
N VAL A 86 -3.48 -9.93 9.05
CA VAL A 86 -3.46 -10.82 7.88
C VAL A 86 -2.02 -11.21 7.54
N ILE A 87 -1.80 -12.49 7.22
CA ILE A 87 -0.51 -13.01 6.82
C ILE A 87 -0.48 -13.17 5.29
N LEU A 88 0.40 -12.42 4.63
CA LEU A 88 0.80 -12.67 3.26
C LEU A 88 1.92 -13.72 3.24
N GLN A 89 1.70 -14.85 2.54
CA GLN A 89 2.79 -15.80 2.34
C GLN A 89 3.68 -15.31 1.20
N PHE A 90 4.98 -15.19 1.45
CA PHE A 90 5.93 -14.70 0.44
C PHE A 90 5.91 -15.55 -0.85
N ALA A 91 5.73 -16.87 -0.73
CA ALA A 91 5.63 -17.75 -1.89
C ALA A 91 4.46 -17.38 -2.82
N GLU A 92 3.30 -17.00 -2.28
CA GLU A 92 2.12 -16.59 -3.06
C GLU A 92 2.44 -15.39 -3.97
N VAL A 93 3.33 -14.49 -3.55
CA VAL A 93 3.77 -13.33 -4.35
C VAL A 93 4.50 -13.79 -5.60
N PHE A 94 5.29 -14.87 -5.55
CA PHE A 94 6.08 -15.32 -6.70
C PHE A 94 5.35 -16.31 -7.59
N THR A 95 4.46 -17.12 -7.02
CA THR A 95 3.75 -18.15 -7.77
C THR A 95 2.46 -17.66 -8.41
N GLU A 96 1.82 -16.63 -7.84
CA GLU A 96 0.46 -16.22 -8.24
C GLU A 96 0.36 -14.85 -8.91
N LEU A 97 1.40 -14.02 -8.79
CA LEU A 97 1.42 -12.69 -9.37
C LEU A 97 2.30 -12.66 -10.61
N GLU A 98 1.89 -11.90 -11.61
CA GLU A 98 2.70 -11.58 -12.77
C GLU A 98 3.81 -10.58 -12.43
N SER A 99 4.79 -10.41 -13.34
CA SER A 99 5.97 -9.57 -13.07
C SER A 99 5.62 -8.15 -12.63
N GLN A 100 4.61 -7.54 -13.25
CA GLN A 100 4.18 -6.18 -12.94
C GLN A 100 3.49 -6.10 -11.56
N GLU A 101 2.70 -7.11 -11.19
CA GLU A 101 2.01 -7.17 -9.89
C GLU A 101 3.00 -7.41 -8.75
N ARG A 102 4.03 -8.25 -8.97
CA ARG A 102 5.13 -8.43 -8.04
C ARG A 102 5.87 -7.13 -7.78
N GLU A 103 6.16 -6.37 -8.84
CA GLU A 103 6.81 -5.07 -8.72
C GLU A 103 5.96 -4.10 -7.88
N ILE A 104 4.63 -4.16 -8.02
CA ILE A 104 3.71 -3.36 -7.19
C ILE A 104 3.84 -3.73 -5.71
N VAL A 105 3.86 -5.02 -5.38
CA VAL A 105 4.03 -5.48 -3.99
C VAL A 105 5.37 -5.03 -3.42
N PHE A 106 6.47 -5.15 -4.16
CA PHE A 106 7.79 -4.74 -3.68
C PHE A 106 7.92 -3.23 -3.51
N ASN A 107 7.41 -2.44 -4.47
CA ASN A 107 7.43 -0.98 -4.35
C ASN A 107 6.54 -0.51 -3.17
N ALA A 108 5.42 -1.19 -2.92
CA ALA A 108 4.58 -0.90 -1.75
C ALA A 108 5.26 -1.29 -0.43
N ALA A 109 5.97 -2.41 -0.39
CA ALA A 109 6.78 -2.80 0.75
C ALA A 109 7.91 -1.79 1.02
N ASP A 110 8.59 -1.33 -0.03
CA ASP A 110 9.60 -0.26 0.07
C ASP A 110 8.97 1.02 0.63
N ILE A 111 7.80 1.44 0.16
CA ILE A 111 7.09 2.60 0.76
C ILE A 111 6.81 2.39 2.26
N ARG A 112 6.36 1.19 2.64
CA ARG A 112 5.98 0.86 4.03
C ARG A 112 7.18 0.82 4.97
N TYR A 113 8.30 0.26 4.51
CA TYR A 113 9.45 -0.11 5.34
C TYR A 113 10.71 0.68 5.05
N SER A 114 10.71 1.55 4.03
CA SER A 114 11.79 2.52 3.80
C SER A 114 11.89 3.39 5.04
N LYS A 115 12.91 3.09 5.84
CA LYS A 115 13.45 4.02 6.81
C LYS A 115 14.12 5.08 5.97
N LYS A 116 13.66 6.34 6.04
CA LYS A 116 14.61 7.44 5.89
C LYS A 116 15.73 7.12 6.86
N ASP A 117 16.94 7.02 6.33
CA ASP A 117 18.10 6.52 7.03
C ASP A 117 18.18 7.21 8.40
N ILE A 118 18.28 6.45 9.49
CA ILE A 118 18.59 7.04 10.81
C ILE A 118 19.98 7.70 10.83
N TYR A 119 20.71 7.59 9.71
CA TYR A 119 21.99 8.22 9.39
C TYR A 119 21.87 9.35 8.36
N GLU A 120 20.67 9.69 7.85
CA GLU A 120 20.50 10.94 7.10
C GLU A 120 20.71 12.08 8.10
N GLN A 121 21.84 12.78 7.98
CA GLN A 121 22.08 14.03 8.69
C GLN A 121 20.90 14.97 8.42
N THR A 122 20.01 15.11 9.39
CA THR A 122 19.22 16.32 9.51
C THR A 122 20.21 17.43 9.79
N ASP A 123 20.31 18.42 8.89
CA ASP A 123 21.00 19.69 9.12
C ASP A 123 20.45 20.35 10.39
N GLY A 124 21.00 19.94 11.52
CA GLY A 124 20.52 20.26 12.85
C GLY A 124 21.73 20.44 13.72
N ASN A 125 22.19 21.69 13.78
CA ASN A 125 23.25 22.19 14.65
C ASN A 125 23.24 21.51 16.02
N LEU A 126 24.15 20.55 16.23
CA LEU A 126 24.55 20.15 17.56
C LEU A 126 25.49 21.23 18.09
N TYR A 127 24.91 22.21 18.78
CA TYR A 127 25.67 23.06 19.69
C TYR A 127 26.28 22.15 20.77
N ILE A 128 27.59 22.00 20.73
CA ILE A 128 28.36 21.48 21.86
C ILE A 128 28.82 22.70 22.66
N LYS A 129 28.38 22.77 23.93
CA LYS A 129 28.89 23.71 24.94
C LYS A 129 30.31 23.33 25.35
#